data_AF-A0AAJ2VDC8-F1
#
_entry.id   AF-A0AAJ2VDC8-F1
#
_cell.length_a   1.000
_cell.length_b   1.000
_cell.length_c   1.000
_cell.angle_alpha   90.00
_cell.angle_beta   90.00
_cell.angle_gamma   90.00
#
_symmetry.space_group_name_H-M   'P 1'
#
loop_
_entity.id
_entity.type
_entity.pdbx_description
1 polymer ?
#
loop_
_entity_poly.entity_id
_entity_poly.type
_entity_poly.pdbx_seq_one_letter_code
_entity_poly.pdbx_strand_id
1 'polypeptide(L)'
;MINAEELSKGLISKNSSARKAQATAIMRLIGGLRNFKNGEFELDVKESMAIYDAIAVLEKGAQLLKKTAKLKLEQEQIRAKRHAAVEKAVNASDFAKLNTVGEHIALLSLIDFHKIAWFGDERIGALYVYCECHQECLKSMVDSIAYRAEPITEQLDRAWSTFQDKLPSLKQKHAALILRITELLEEESARQQATVNRI
;
A
#
# COMPACT_ATOMS: atom_id res chain seq x y z
N MET A 1 14.53 23.31 -21.52
CA MET A 1 13.22 23.22 -22.19
C MET A 1 12.59 21.91 -21.72
N ILE A 2 11.54 21.95 -20.90
CA ILE A 2 10.92 20.72 -20.36
C ILE A 2 10.18 20.05 -21.52
N ASN A 3 10.56 18.81 -21.83
CA ASN A 3 9.96 18.01 -22.90
C ASN A 3 8.49 17.67 -22.53
N ALA A 4 7.56 17.72 -23.49
CA ALA A 4 6.16 17.30 -23.31
C ALA A 4 6.02 15.90 -22.70
N GLU A 5 6.98 15.02 -22.94
CA GLU A 5 7.11 13.68 -22.39
C GLU A 5 7.44 13.70 -20.88
N GLU A 6 8.31 14.59 -20.41
CA GLU A 6 8.59 14.79 -18.97
C GLU A 6 7.38 15.39 -18.23
N LEU A 7 6.70 16.35 -18.88
CA LEU A 7 5.42 16.88 -18.40
C LEU A 7 4.35 15.78 -18.32
N SER A 8 4.31 14.88 -19.31
CA SER A 8 3.39 13.74 -19.32
C SER A 8 3.71 12.73 -18.21
N LYS A 9 4.98 12.42 -17.95
CA LYS A 9 5.43 11.53 -16.86
C LYS A 9 5.06 12.09 -15.48
N GLY A 10 5.22 13.40 -15.28
CA GLY A 10 4.77 14.10 -14.06
C GLY A 10 3.25 14.21 -13.89
N LEU A 11 2.48 14.05 -14.97
CA LEU A 11 1.00 13.97 -14.96
C LEU A 11 0.48 12.54 -14.74
N ILE A 12 1.25 11.53 -15.17
CA ILE A 12 0.93 10.10 -15.03
C ILE A 12 1.12 9.61 -13.58
N SER A 13 2.08 10.15 -12.83
CA SER A 13 2.39 9.73 -11.45
C SER A 13 1.44 10.25 -10.36
N LYS A 14 0.56 11.20 -10.69
CA LYS A 14 -0.28 11.91 -9.72
C LYS A 14 -1.63 11.19 -9.46
N ASN A 15 -2.04 11.12 -8.19
CA ASN A 15 -3.34 10.61 -7.74
C ASN A 15 -4.50 11.52 -8.22
N SER A 16 -5.75 11.06 -8.01
CA SER A 16 -6.93 11.78 -8.50
C SER A 16 -7.03 13.24 -7.99
N SER A 17 -6.64 13.50 -6.73
CA SER A 17 -6.70 14.82 -6.12
C SER A 17 -5.70 15.81 -6.74
N ALA A 18 -4.47 15.37 -7.00
CA ALA A 18 -3.46 16.21 -7.64
C ALA A 18 -3.83 16.59 -9.08
N ARG A 19 -4.48 15.68 -9.83
CA ARG A 19 -5.02 15.99 -11.17
C ARG A 19 -6.18 16.98 -11.13
N LYS A 20 -7.08 16.86 -10.13
CA LYS A 20 -8.16 17.83 -9.90
C LYS A 20 -7.62 19.22 -9.58
N ALA A 21 -6.55 19.32 -8.77
CA ALA A 21 -5.89 20.57 -8.46
C ALA A 21 -5.28 21.24 -9.71
N GLN A 22 -4.60 20.46 -10.56
CA GLN A 22 -4.06 20.96 -11.83
C GLN A 22 -5.15 21.46 -12.78
N ALA A 23 -6.25 20.71 -12.95
CA ALA A 23 -7.38 21.16 -13.75
C ALA A 23 -7.95 22.49 -13.23
N THR A 24 -8.00 22.65 -11.90
CA THR A 24 -8.48 23.88 -11.26
C THR A 24 -7.52 25.06 -11.50
N ALA A 25 -6.20 24.83 -11.45
CA ALA A 25 -5.20 25.84 -11.77
C ALA A 25 -5.29 26.30 -13.23
N ILE A 26 -5.48 25.38 -14.19
CA ILE A 26 -5.67 25.72 -15.60
C ILE A 26 -6.95 26.55 -15.81
N MET A 27 -8.05 26.21 -15.14
CA MET A 27 -9.29 27.01 -15.21
C MET A 27 -9.10 28.44 -14.66
N ARG A 28 -8.26 28.62 -13.62
CA ARG A 28 -7.92 29.96 -13.12
C ARG A 28 -7.08 30.76 -14.12
N LEU A 29 -6.12 30.11 -14.78
CA LEU A 29 -5.34 30.71 -15.87
C LEU A 29 -6.23 31.15 -17.04
N ILE A 30 -7.20 30.32 -17.44
CA ILE A 30 -8.20 30.69 -18.46
C ILE A 30 -8.99 31.93 -18.02
N GLY A 31 -9.42 31.98 -16.76
CA GLY A 31 -10.09 33.17 -16.20
C GLY A 31 -9.22 34.43 -16.29
N GLY A 32 -7.92 34.31 -15.95
CA GLY A 32 -6.95 35.39 -16.09
C GLY A 32 -6.76 35.86 -17.53
N LEU A 33 -6.64 34.94 -18.49
CA LEU A 33 -6.51 35.26 -19.92
C LEU A 33 -7.75 35.94 -20.49
N ARG A 34 -8.95 35.48 -20.08
CA ARG A 34 -10.22 36.13 -20.45
C ARG A 34 -10.31 37.55 -19.90
N ASN A 35 -9.88 37.75 -18.65
CA ASN A 35 -9.87 39.08 -18.03
C ASN A 35 -8.82 40.01 -18.67
N PHE A 36 -7.62 39.49 -18.99
CA PHE A 36 -6.57 40.24 -19.67
C PHE A 36 -7.04 40.72 -21.04
N LYS A 37 -7.69 39.84 -21.81
CA LYS A 37 -8.26 40.16 -23.13
C LYS A 37 -9.37 41.21 -23.08
N ASN A 38 -10.17 41.22 -22.01
CA ASN A 38 -11.27 42.17 -21.83
C ASN A 38 -10.85 43.42 -21.03
N GLY A 39 -9.54 43.57 -20.73
CA GLY A 39 -8.99 44.67 -19.96
C GLY A 39 -8.72 45.92 -20.80
N GLU A 40 -8.08 46.91 -20.19
CA GLU A 40 -7.83 48.22 -20.79
C GLU A 40 -6.65 48.24 -21.80
N PHE A 41 -5.98 47.11 -22.01
CA PHE A 41 -4.85 47.03 -22.95
C PHE A 41 -5.37 46.87 -24.39
N GLU A 42 -4.91 47.72 -25.30
CA GLU A 42 -5.14 47.55 -26.74
C GLU A 42 -4.31 46.36 -27.24
N LEU A 43 -5.01 45.28 -27.61
CA LEU A 43 -4.42 44.10 -28.23
C LEU A 43 -4.64 44.18 -29.74
N ASP A 44 -3.61 43.85 -30.52
CA ASP A 44 -3.77 43.70 -31.95
C ASP A 44 -4.58 42.42 -32.29
N VAL A 45 -4.99 42.29 -33.56
CA VAL A 45 -5.81 41.16 -34.02
C VAL A 45 -5.09 39.82 -33.82
N LYS A 46 -3.77 39.77 -33.99
CA LYS A 46 -2.97 38.55 -33.84
C LYS A 46 -2.83 38.16 -32.37
N GLU A 47 -2.61 39.11 -31.48
CA GLU A 47 -2.52 38.91 -30.03
C GLU A 47 -3.86 38.43 -29.46
N SER A 48 -4.96 39.04 -29.90
CA SER A 48 -6.31 38.63 -29.52
C SER A 48 -6.64 37.20 -29.99
N MET A 49 -6.25 36.84 -31.22
CA MET A 49 -6.37 35.47 -31.74
C MET A 49 -5.50 34.47 -30.97
N ALA A 50 -4.24 34.83 -30.67
CA ALA A 50 -3.33 33.98 -29.91
C ALA A 50 -3.86 33.67 -28.50
N ILE A 51 -4.50 34.65 -27.84
CA ILE A 51 -5.16 34.44 -26.54
C ILE A 51 -6.37 33.50 -26.69
N TYR A 52 -7.17 33.63 -27.75
CA TYR A 52 -8.28 32.70 -28.01
C TYR A 52 -7.79 31.26 -28.22
N ASP A 53 -6.77 31.07 -29.05
CA ASP A 53 -6.20 29.76 -29.31
C ASP A 53 -5.60 29.14 -28.04
N ALA A 54 -4.90 29.95 -27.24
CA ALA A 54 -4.37 29.53 -25.94
C ALA A 54 -5.49 29.11 -24.99
N ILE A 55 -6.58 29.89 -24.88
CA ILE A 55 -7.74 29.53 -24.07
C ILE A 55 -8.34 28.19 -24.54
N ALA A 56 -8.53 28.01 -25.85
CA ALA A 56 -9.10 26.78 -26.41
C ALA A 56 -8.24 25.54 -26.12
N VAL A 57 -6.91 25.66 -26.19
CA VAL A 57 -5.97 24.59 -25.84
C VAL A 57 -6.02 24.28 -24.34
N LEU A 58 -6.02 25.32 -23.49
CA LEU A 58 -6.09 25.16 -22.03
C LEU A 58 -7.42 24.54 -21.59
N GLU A 59 -8.54 24.91 -22.22
CA GLU A 59 -9.86 24.34 -21.93
C GLU A 59 -9.91 22.84 -22.22
N LYS A 60 -9.40 22.43 -23.41
CA LYS A 60 -9.28 21.02 -23.76
C LYS A 60 -8.39 20.27 -22.76
N GLY A 61 -7.26 20.86 -22.36
CA GLY A 61 -6.37 20.30 -21.35
C GLY A 61 -7.06 20.11 -19.98
N ALA A 62 -7.78 21.13 -19.51
CA ALA A 62 -8.52 21.07 -18.24
C ALA A 62 -9.63 20.00 -18.26
N GLN A 63 -10.36 19.87 -19.38
CA GLN A 63 -11.38 18.83 -19.54
C GLN A 63 -10.76 17.42 -19.50
N LEU A 64 -9.65 17.21 -20.20
CA LEU A 64 -8.94 15.92 -20.20
C LEU A 64 -8.44 15.54 -18.80
N LEU A 65 -7.90 16.51 -18.05
CA LEU A 65 -7.46 16.29 -16.66
C LEU A 65 -8.64 15.94 -15.74
N LYS A 66 -9.78 16.61 -15.88
CA LYS A 66 -11.01 16.26 -15.12
C LYS A 66 -11.47 14.84 -15.43
N LYS A 67 -11.55 14.45 -16.71
CA LYS A 67 -11.93 13.09 -17.12
C LYS A 67 -10.98 12.04 -16.55
N THR A 68 -9.68 12.31 -16.63
CA THR A 68 -8.63 11.43 -16.11
C THR A 68 -8.66 11.33 -14.59
N ALA A 69 -8.92 12.44 -13.88
CA ALA A 69 -9.09 12.45 -12.43
C ALA A 69 -10.27 11.60 -11.99
N LYS A 70 -11.40 11.65 -12.71
CA LYS A 70 -12.58 10.81 -12.45
C LYS A 70 -12.26 9.33 -12.59
N LEU A 71 -11.67 8.92 -13.72
CA LEU A 71 -11.28 7.53 -13.96
C LEU A 71 -10.28 7.03 -12.90
N LYS A 72 -9.34 7.90 -12.49
CA LYS A 72 -8.37 7.56 -11.45
C LYS A 72 -9.01 7.39 -10.08
N LEU A 73 -9.97 8.25 -9.73
CA LEU A 73 -10.74 8.14 -8.49
C LEU A 73 -11.54 6.83 -8.45
N GLU A 74 -12.18 6.44 -9.57
CA GLU A 74 -12.89 5.16 -9.67
C GLU A 74 -11.93 3.97 -9.44
N GLN A 75 -10.74 4.00 -10.04
CA GLN A 75 -9.71 2.99 -9.80
C GLN A 75 -9.22 2.96 -8.34
N GLU A 76 -8.99 4.12 -7.73
CA GLU A 76 -8.59 4.26 -6.33
C GLU A 76 -9.66 3.68 -5.40
N GLN A 77 -10.94 3.96 -5.67
CA GLN A 77 -12.06 3.41 -4.92
C GLN A 77 -12.19 1.88 -5.08
N ILE A 78 -12.02 1.35 -6.29
CA ILE A 78 -12.03 -0.10 -6.53
C ILE A 78 -10.88 -0.77 -5.76
N ARG A 79 -9.68 -0.19 -5.80
CA ARG A 79 -8.51 -0.69 -5.05
C ARG A 79 -8.74 -0.64 -3.55
N ALA A 80 -9.26 0.46 -3.02
CA ALA A 80 -9.56 0.60 -1.59
C ALA A 80 -10.62 -0.40 -1.14
N LYS A 81 -11.71 -0.57 -1.92
CA LYS A 81 -12.75 -1.58 -1.65
C LYS A 81 -12.17 -2.99 -1.66
N ARG A 82 -11.31 -3.30 -2.64
CA ARG A 82 -10.68 -4.61 -2.73
C ARG A 82 -9.72 -4.86 -1.57
N HIS A 83 -8.89 -3.89 -1.22
CA HIS A 83 -7.96 -3.98 -0.09
C HIS A 83 -8.70 -4.24 1.22
N ALA A 84 -9.76 -3.48 1.51
CA ALA A 84 -10.60 -3.70 2.70
C ALA A 84 -11.30 -5.08 2.69
N ALA A 85 -11.75 -5.57 1.52
CA ALA A 85 -12.32 -6.90 1.41
C ALA A 85 -11.29 -8.01 1.67
N VAL A 86 -10.07 -7.84 1.17
CA VAL A 86 -8.95 -8.76 1.42
C VAL A 86 -8.55 -8.74 2.88
N GLU A 87 -8.39 -7.57 3.49
CA GLU A 87 -8.07 -7.42 4.91
C GLU A 87 -9.09 -8.15 5.79
N LYS A 88 -10.38 -7.93 5.52
CA LYS A 88 -11.46 -8.65 6.21
C LYS A 88 -11.35 -10.17 6.04
N ALA A 89 -11.08 -10.64 4.82
CA ALA A 89 -10.98 -12.07 4.53
C ALA A 89 -9.76 -12.71 5.19
N VAL A 90 -8.60 -12.05 5.16
CA VAL A 90 -7.37 -12.50 5.83
C VAL A 90 -7.59 -12.59 7.34
N ASN A 91 -8.18 -11.57 7.95
CA ASN A 91 -8.47 -11.57 9.39
C ASN A 91 -9.51 -12.61 9.82
N ALA A 92 -10.38 -13.06 8.90
CA ALA A 92 -11.33 -14.15 9.14
C ALA A 92 -10.77 -15.55 8.82
N SER A 93 -9.60 -15.62 8.17
CA SER A 93 -9.00 -16.88 7.71
C SER A 93 -8.30 -17.64 8.84
N ASP A 94 -7.91 -18.89 8.54
CA ASP A 94 -7.14 -19.71 9.49
C ASP A 94 -5.72 -19.17 9.74
N PHE A 95 -5.17 -18.36 8.83
CA PHE A 95 -3.90 -17.67 9.07
C PHE A 95 -3.95 -16.73 10.28
N ALA A 96 -5.09 -16.08 10.52
CA ALA A 96 -5.26 -15.19 11.68
C ALA A 96 -5.39 -15.96 13.01
N LYS A 97 -5.69 -17.26 12.95
CA LYS A 97 -5.90 -18.14 14.11
C LYS A 97 -4.64 -18.89 14.55
N LEU A 98 -3.55 -18.81 13.77
CA LEU A 98 -2.27 -19.41 14.12
C LEU A 98 -1.78 -18.87 15.46
N ASN A 99 -1.42 -19.75 16.38
CA ASN A 99 -1.15 -19.38 17.77
C ASN A 99 0.12 -20.01 18.35
N THR A 100 0.82 -20.85 17.59
CA THR A 100 2.09 -21.45 18.04
C THR A 100 3.29 -20.72 17.44
N VAL A 101 4.39 -20.67 18.20
CA VAL A 101 5.69 -20.15 17.74
C VAL A 101 6.09 -20.80 16.41
N GLY A 102 5.95 -22.12 16.32
CA GLY A 102 6.30 -22.87 15.11
C GLY A 102 5.48 -22.49 13.88
N GLU A 103 4.20 -22.15 14.05
CA GLU A 103 3.36 -21.68 12.95
C GLU A 103 3.71 -20.25 12.52
N HIS A 104 3.95 -19.36 13.48
CA HIS A 104 4.36 -17.98 13.19
C HIS A 104 5.68 -17.93 12.44
N ILE A 105 6.68 -18.69 12.88
CA ILE A 105 7.98 -18.78 12.20
C ILE A 105 7.87 -19.46 10.83
N ALA A 106 7.04 -20.50 10.71
CA ALA A 106 6.79 -21.12 9.40
C ALA A 106 6.10 -20.14 8.44
N LEU A 107 5.12 -19.36 8.90
CA LEU A 107 4.43 -18.37 8.09
C LEU A 107 5.39 -17.25 7.67
N LEU A 108 6.20 -16.74 8.61
CA LEU A 108 7.23 -15.75 8.32
C LEU A 108 8.24 -16.24 7.28
N SER A 109 8.68 -17.49 7.40
CA SER A 109 9.58 -18.10 6.41
C SER A 109 8.95 -18.23 5.02
N LEU A 110 7.63 -18.25 4.90
CA LEU A 110 6.92 -18.37 3.63
C LEU A 110 6.65 -17.00 3.00
N ILE A 111 6.24 -16.02 3.81
CA ILE A 111 5.79 -14.70 3.36
C ILE A 111 6.95 -13.70 3.27
N ASP A 112 7.79 -13.64 4.31
CA ASP A 112 8.85 -12.64 4.47
C ASP A 112 10.16 -13.29 4.95
N PHE A 113 10.64 -14.29 4.19
CA PHE A 113 11.76 -15.16 4.62
C PHE A 113 13.03 -14.40 5.04
N HIS A 114 13.27 -13.22 4.48
CA HIS A 114 14.43 -12.39 4.79
C HIS A 114 14.43 -11.87 6.24
N LYS A 115 13.24 -11.69 6.83
CA LYS A 115 13.07 -11.26 8.23
C LYS A 115 13.46 -12.33 9.24
N ILE A 116 13.62 -13.59 8.83
CA ILE A 116 14.18 -14.64 9.68
C ILE A 116 15.60 -14.26 10.15
N ALA A 117 16.37 -13.56 9.31
CA ALA A 117 17.71 -13.10 9.67
C ALA A 117 17.72 -11.95 10.69
N TRP A 118 16.55 -11.35 11.00
CA TRP A 118 16.43 -10.27 11.99
C TRP A 118 16.31 -10.79 13.42
N PHE A 119 16.12 -12.10 13.60
CA PHE A 119 16.23 -12.75 14.90
C PHE A 119 17.70 -12.76 15.33
N GLY A 120 18.13 -11.68 15.97
CA GLY A 120 19.47 -11.55 16.54
C GLY A 120 19.67 -12.42 17.77
N ASP A 121 20.89 -12.44 18.30
CA ASP A 121 21.26 -13.22 19.49
C ASP A 121 20.74 -12.59 20.80
N GLU A 122 20.44 -11.30 20.78
CA GLU A 122 19.91 -10.57 21.93
C GLU A 122 18.45 -10.92 22.22
N ARG A 123 18.15 -11.24 23.49
CA ARG A 123 16.80 -11.61 23.98
C ARG A 123 15.73 -10.57 23.60
N ILE A 124 15.99 -9.29 23.88
CA ILE A 124 15.01 -8.21 23.68
C ILE A 124 14.68 -8.08 22.19
N GLY A 125 15.70 -8.11 21.32
CA GLY A 125 15.52 -8.05 19.88
C GLY A 125 14.71 -9.23 19.33
N ALA A 126 15.03 -10.45 19.76
CA ALA A 126 14.31 -11.64 19.31
C ALA A 126 12.82 -11.64 19.73
N LEU A 127 12.52 -11.25 20.98
CA LEU A 127 11.14 -11.14 21.46
C LEU A 127 10.37 -10.01 20.75
N TYR A 128 11.02 -8.86 20.54
CA TYR A 128 10.41 -7.75 19.81
C TYR A 128 9.98 -8.16 18.40
N VAL A 129 10.91 -8.78 17.64
CA VAL A 129 10.62 -9.27 16.27
C VAL A 129 9.50 -10.31 16.29
N TYR A 130 9.53 -11.24 17.24
CA TYR A 130 8.49 -12.27 17.35
C TYR A 130 7.10 -11.67 17.60
N CYS A 131 6.97 -10.71 18.52
CA CYS A 131 5.68 -10.11 18.87
C CYS A 131 4.94 -9.50 17.68
N GLU A 132 5.68 -8.94 16.71
CA GLU A 132 5.08 -8.29 15.54
C GLU A 132 4.96 -9.23 14.32
N CYS A 133 5.75 -10.31 14.26
CA CYS A 133 5.95 -11.07 13.03
C CYS A 133 4.65 -11.65 12.43
N HIS A 134 3.73 -12.15 13.26
CA HIS A 134 2.48 -12.73 12.77
C HIS A 134 1.61 -11.65 12.12
N GLN A 135 1.44 -10.50 12.77
CA GLN A 135 0.65 -9.40 12.23
C GLN A 135 1.29 -8.81 10.96
N GLU A 136 2.62 -8.72 10.91
CA GLU A 136 3.32 -8.30 9.71
C GLU A 136 3.09 -9.26 8.54
N CYS A 137 3.12 -10.58 8.77
CA CYS A 137 2.82 -11.56 7.74
C CYS A 137 1.40 -11.42 7.20
N LEU A 138 0.42 -11.17 8.08
CA LEU A 138 -0.96 -10.92 7.66
C LEU A 138 -1.06 -9.65 6.78
N LYS A 139 -0.36 -8.57 7.14
CA LYS A 139 -0.30 -7.34 6.33
C LYS A 139 0.34 -7.58 4.96
N SER A 140 1.50 -8.24 4.91
CA SER A 140 2.18 -8.59 3.65
C SER A 140 1.29 -9.45 2.74
N MET A 141 0.52 -10.37 3.32
CA MET A 141 -0.45 -11.19 2.59
C MET A 141 -1.61 -10.36 2.05
N VAL A 142 -2.16 -9.43 2.84
CA VAL A 142 -3.21 -8.50 2.38
C VAL A 142 -2.73 -7.74 1.15
N ASP A 143 -1.53 -7.16 1.21
CA ASP A 143 -0.99 -6.39 0.11
C ASP A 143 -0.80 -7.28 -1.14
N SER A 144 -0.20 -8.46 -0.98
CA SER A 144 0.02 -9.41 -2.10
C SER A 144 -1.27 -9.81 -2.82
N ILE A 145 -2.35 -10.08 -2.07
CA ILE A 145 -3.65 -10.53 -2.62
C ILE A 145 -4.45 -9.34 -3.20
N ALA A 146 -4.36 -8.17 -2.56
CA ALA A 146 -5.11 -6.98 -2.97
C ALA A 146 -4.75 -6.50 -4.38
N TYR A 147 -3.49 -6.69 -4.81
CA TYR A 147 -3.01 -6.28 -6.14
C TYR A 147 -3.36 -7.25 -7.28
N ARG A 148 -3.82 -8.46 -6.98
CA ARG A 148 -4.20 -9.46 -8.00
C ARG A 148 -5.67 -9.30 -8.38
N ALA A 149 -6.04 -9.70 -9.60
CA ALA A 149 -7.44 -9.63 -10.07
C ALA A 149 -8.27 -10.88 -9.72
N GLU A 150 -7.59 -11.98 -9.34
CA GLU A 150 -8.19 -13.28 -9.00
C GLU A 150 -9.17 -13.19 -7.81
N PRO A 151 -10.15 -14.10 -7.66
CA PRO A 151 -10.99 -14.17 -6.47
C PRO A 151 -10.17 -14.25 -5.18
N ILE A 152 -10.64 -13.59 -4.11
CA ILE A 152 -9.93 -13.53 -2.82
C ILE A 152 -9.89 -14.93 -2.18
N THR A 153 -11.01 -15.65 -2.22
CA THR A 153 -11.16 -17.00 -1.65
C THR A 153 -10.19 -17.99 -2.28
N GLU A 154 -10.12 -18.05 -3.61
CA GLU A 154 -9.23 -18.96 -4.32
C GLU A 154 -7.74 -18.71 -4.00
N GLN A 155 -7.35 -17.45 -3.86
CA GLN A 155 -5.99 -17.09 -3.47
C GLN A 155 -5.67 -17.50 -2.02
N LEU A 156 -6.62 -17.28 -1.10
CA LEU A 156 -6.46 -17.68 0.29
C LEU A 156 -6.42 -19.21 0.43
N ASP A 157 -7.31 -19.93 -0.25
CA ASP A 157 -7.35 -21.40 -0.21
C ASP A 157 -6.05 -22.00 -0.76
N ARG A 158 -5.53 -21.47 -1.88
CA ARG A 158 -4.24 -21.88 -2.44
C ARG A 158 -3.08 -21.57 -1.51
N ALA A 159 -3.06 -20.37 -0.92
CA ALA A 159 -2.04 -19.98 0.04
C ALA A 159 -2.06 -20.89 1.28
N TRP A 160 -3.26 -21.18 1.80
CA TRP A 160 -3.46 -22.04 2.95
C TRP A 160 -3.02 -23.48 2.68
N SER A 161 -3.42 -24.05 1.55
CA SER A 161 -2.97 -25.38 1.13
C SER A 161 -1.45 -25.44 0.99
N THR A 162 -0.82 -24.42 0.39
CA THR A 162 0.64 -24.34 0.27
C THR A 162 1.33 -24.23 1.64
N PHE A 163 0.74 -23.47 2.56
CA PHE A 163 1.26 -23.34 3.93
C PHE A 163 1.20 -24.68 4.67
N GLN A 164 0.05 -25.36 4.63
CA GLN A 164 -0.14 -26.66 5.30
C GLN A 164 0.81 -27.73 4.77
N ASP A 165 0.99 -27.81 3.45
CA ASP A 165 1.94 -28.74 2.81
C ASP A 165 3.38 -28.51 3.28
N LYS A 166 3.80 -27.23 3.37
CA LYS A 166 5.17 -26.87 3.76
C LYS A 166 5.41 -26.85 5.27
N LEU A 167 4.35 -26.75 6.07
CA LEU A 167 4.42 -26.53 7.52
C LEU A 167 5.37 -27.52 8.23
N PRO A 168 5.31 -28.85 8.00
CA PRO A 168 6.20 -29.79 8.67
C PRO A 168 7.67 -29.52 8.35
N SER A 169 7.98 -29.32 7.06
CA SER A 169 9.36 -29.07 6.59
C SER A 169 9.92 -27.75 7.12
N LEU A 170 9.09 -26.70 7.20
CA LEU A 170 9.48 -25.38 7.71
C LEU A 170 9.70 -25.41 9.22
N LYS A 171 8.86 -26.12 9.98
CA LYS A 171 9.08 -26.35 11.41
C LYS A 171 10.38 -27.09 11.68
N GLN A 172 10.68 -28.12 10.88
CA GLN A 172 11.94 -28.85 11.01
C GLN A 172 13.14 -27.98 10.66
N LYS A 173 13.08 -27.23 9.55
CA LYS A 173 14.15 -26.34 9.10
C LYS A 173 14.52 -25.28 10.14
N HIS A 174 13.52 -24.75 10.84
CA HIS A 174 13.69 -23.67 11.82
C HIS A 174 13.58 -24.13 13.27
N ALA A 175 13.76 -25.43 13.55
CA ALA A 175 13.54 -26.01 14.87
C ALA A 175 14.35 -25.33 15.98
N ALA A 176 15.62 -25.00 15.73
CA ALA A 176 16.47 -24.31 16.70
C ALA A 176 15.97 -22.90 17.06
N LEU A 177 15.51 -22.15 16.06
CA LEU A 177 14.93 -20.82 16.26
C LEU A 177 13.60 -20.90 17.03
N ILE A 178 12.75 -21.86 16.66
CA ILE A 178 11.47 -22.11 17.32
C ILE A 178 11.68 -22.45 18.80
N LEU A 179 12.62 -23.35 19.10
CA LEU A 179 12.96 -23.73 20.47
C LEU A 179 13.42 -22.51 21.26
N ARG A 180 14.39 -21.76 20.73
CA ARG A 180 14.94 -20.56 21.36
C ARG A 180 13.87 -19.51 21.69
N ILE A 181 12.98 -19.21 20.74
CA ILE A 181 11.91 -18.22 20.98
C ILE A 181 10.93 -18.74 22.03
N THR A 182 10.61 -20.04 22.00
CA THR A 182 9.73 -20.67 22.98
C THR A 182 10.30 -20.53 24.39
N GLU A 183 11.59 -20.85 24.58
CA GLU A 183 12.30 -20.69 25.85
C GLU A 183 12.28 -19.23 26.33
N LEU A 184 12.56 -18.26 25.44
CA LEU A 184 12.53 -16.84 25.79
C LEU A 184 11.14 -16.35 26.24
N LEU A 185 10.07 -16.85 25.64
CA LEU A 185 8.69 -16.53 26.01
C LEU A 185 8.31 -17.14 27.36
N GLU A 186 8.71 -18.39 27.62
CA GLU A 186 8.49 -19.06 28.91
C GLU A 186 9.22 -18.33 30.04
N GLU A 187 10.49 -17.95 29.83
CA GLU A 187 11.24 -17.16 30.79
C GLU A 187 10.59 -15.80 31.08
N GLU A 188 10.04 -15.14 30.06
CA GLU A 188 9.34 -13.87 30.22
C GLU A 188 8.04 -14.03 31.01
N SER A 189 7.26 -15.07 30.71
CA SER A 189 6.04 -15.40 31.45
C SER A 189 6.34 -15.68 32.94
N ALA A 190 7.40 -16.46 33.22
CA ALA A 190 7.83 -16.76 34.57
C ALA A 190 8.27 -15.50 35.35
N ARG A 191 8.99 -14.57 34.71
CA ARG A 191 9.37 -13.29 35.32
C ARG A 191 8.16 -12.43 35.67
N GLN A 192 7.16 -12.39 34.79
CA GLN A 192 5.93 -11.63 35.02
C GLN A 192 5.15 -12.20 36.20
N GLN A 193 4.98 -13.53 36.28
CA GLN A 193 4.33 -14.19 37.41
C GLN A 193 5.09 -13.99 38.73
N ALA A 194 6.43 -14.06 38.72
CA ALA A 194 7.26 -13.80 39.89
C ALA A 194 7.16 -12.34 40.38
N THR A 195 6.93 -11.40 39.46
CA THR A 195 6.70 -9.98 39.79
C THR A 195 5.32 -9.77 40.42
N VAL A 196 4.29 -10.43 39.87
CA VAL A 196 2.90 -10.35 40.39
C VAL A 196 2.80 -10.97 41.79
N ASN A 197 3.47 -12.08 42.07
CA ASN A 197 3.45 -12.74 43.38
C ASN A 197 4.27 -12.01 44.47
N ARG A 198 4.98 -10.92 44.12
CA ARG A 198 5.75 -10.08 45.07
C ARG A 198 5.03 -8.80 45.49
N ILE A 199 3.88 -8.49 44.88
CA ILE A 199 3.01 -7.35 45.21
C ILE A 199 1.88 -7.85 46.11
#